data_AF-A0A6J1DV50-F1
#
_entry.id   AF-A0A6J1DV50-F1
#
_cell.length_a   1.000
_cell.length_b   1.000
_cell.length_c   1.000
_cell.angle_alpha   90.00
_cell.angle_beta   90.00
_cell.angle_gamma   90.00
#
_symmetry.space_group_name_H-M   'P 1'
#
loop_
_entity.id
_entity.type
_entity.pdbx_description
1 polymer ?
#
loop_
_entity_poly.entity_id
_entity_poly.type
_entity_poly.pdbx_seq_one_letter_code
_entity_poly.pdbx_strand_id
1 'polypeptide(L)'
;MRTAQNLSRAHYITLIEHHEFEGSNGLKRVRLNLNAKTYGCKEFDYFQLPCYHAIAAAIYRNVNMYILCSPAYTLQTLINAYVEPVCPLGDEEDWILPDDFVDLKVEPPKYFLHVGRHPNCMNSICWGNRQVHNCDRCGNMEHNGKTCRQPLRTID
;
A
#
# COMPACT_ATOMS: atom_id res chain seq x y z
N MET A 1 10.14 29.29 7.86
CA MET A 1 9.64 28.25 6.94
C MET A 1 9.13 27.09 7.78
N ARG A 2 7.81 26.84 7.80
CA ARG A 2 7.21 25.77 8.61
C ARG A 2 7.35 24.45 7.87
N THR A 3 8.29 23.61 8.29
CA THR A 3 8.40 22.23 7.82
C THR A 3 7.37 21.38 8.56
N ALA A 4 6.31 20.98 7.87
CA ALA A 4 5.48 19.87 8.33
C ALA A 4 6.32 18.59 8.15
N GLN A 5 6.89 18.09 9.25
CA GLN A 5 7.52 16.78 9.27
C GLN A 5 6.43 15.72 9.27
N ASN A 6 6.12 15.20 8.10
CA ASN A 6 5.35 13.97 7.97
C ASN A 6 6.28 12.82 8.39
N LEU A 7 6.05 12.25 9.58
CA LEU A 7 6.80 11.11 10.14
C LEU A 7 6.50 9.79 9.41
N SER A 8 6.46 9.80 8.07
CA SER A 8 6.58 8.59 7.26
C SER A 8 8.07 8.24 7.17
N ARG A 9 8.47 7.03 7.56
CA ARG A 9 9.87 6.55 7.52
C ARG A 9 10.53 6.93 6.19
N ALA A 10 11.43 7.90 6.22
CA ALA A 10 12.21 8.29 5.05
C ALA A 10 13.25 7.20 4.78
N HIS A 11 13.05 6.44 3.71
CA HIS A 11 14.03 5.48 3.23
C HIS A 11 14.94 6.19 2.23
N TYR A 12 16.25 6.14 2.46
CA TYR A 12 17.23 6.70 1.55
C TYR A 12 18.04 5.60 0.90
N ILE A 13 18.42 5.84 -0.35
CA ILE A 13 19.30 4.97 -1.12
C ILE A 13 20.50 5.79 -1.54
N THR A 14 21.68 5.27 -1.24
CA THR A 14 22.96 5.81 -1.72
C THR A 14 23.57 4.82 -2.70
N LEU A 15 24.05 5.33 -3.82
CA LEU A 15 24.83 4.54 -4.77
C LEU A 15 26.23 4.33 -4.19
N ILE A 16 26.69 3.08 -4.10
CA ILE A 16 28.07 2.75 -3.74
C ILE A 16 28.88 2.57 -5.03
N GLU A 17 28.46 1.66 -5.89
CA GLU A 17 29.11 1.31 -7.15
C GLU A 17 28.09 0.98 -8.25
N HIS A 18 28.53 0.71 -9.48
CA HIS A 18 27.68 0.59 -10.67
C HIS A 18 26.39 -0.25 -10.47
N HIS A 19 26.46 -1.32 -9.68
CA HIS A 19 25.29 -2.16 -9.35
C HIS A 19 25.03 -2.31 -7.84
N GLU A 20 25.79 -1.62 -7.00
CA GLU A 20 25.70 -1.71 -5.54
C GLU A 20 25.07 -0.47 -4.94
N PHE A 21 24.11 -0.72 -4.06
CA PHE A 21 23.34 0.29 -3.36
C PHE A 21 23.37 0.03 -1.87
N GLU A 22 23.31 1.10 -1.11
CA GLU A 22 23.02 1.04 0.31
C GLU A 22 21.68 1.70 0.58
N GLY A 23 20.73 0.88 1.01
CA GLY A 23 19.45 1.33 1.53
C GLY A 23 19.53 1.51 3.04
N SER A 24 18.89 2.55 3.56
CA SER A 24 18.75 2.71 5.00
C SER A 24 17.37 3.20 5.36
N ASN A 25 16.86 2.66 6.47
CA ASN A 25 15.58 3.00 7.07
C ASN A 25 15.72 3.82 8.35
N GLY A 26 16.90 4.42 8.57
CA GLY A 26 17.25 5.17 9.78
C GLY A 26 17.74 4.32 10.95
N LEU A 27 17.54 2.99 10.92
CA LEU A 27 18.00 2.06 11.97
C LEU A 27 19.04 1.05 11.47
N LYS A 28 18.89 0.58 10.23
CA LYS A 28 19.74 -0.45 9.64
C LYS A 28 20.14 -0.06 8.23
N ARG A 29 21.43 -0.23 7.93
CA ARG A 29 21.99 -0.13 6.58
C ARG A 29 21.93 -1.50 5.92
N VAL A 30 21.49 -1.52 4.68
CA VAL A 30 21.26 -2.72 3.90
C VAL A 30 21.95 -2.57 2.57
N ARG A 31 22.87 -3.48 2.23
CA ARG A 31 23.46 -3.52 0.89
C ARG A 31 22.57 -4.29 -0.08
N LEU A 32 22.46 -3.80 -1.29
CA LEU A 32 21.71 -4.41 -2.38
C LEU A 32 22.58 -4.42 -3.64
N ASN A 33 22.61 -5.56 -4.34
CA ASN A 33 23.22 -5.69 -5.65
C ASN A 33 22.14 -6.05 -6.68
N LEU A 34 21.86 -5.14 -7.61
CA LEU A 34 20.78 -5.34 -8.59
C LEU A 34 21.12 -6.42 -9.63
N ASN A 35 22.39 -6.60 -9.98
CA ASN A 35 22.80 -7.61 -10.97
C ASN A 35 22.74 -9.02 -10.41
N ALA A 36 23.28 -9.20 -9.20
CA ALA A 36 23.27 -10.48 -8.51
C ALA A 36 21.90 -10.84 -7.93
N LYS A 37 20.93 -9.89 -7.95
CA LYS A 37 19.64 -9.98 -7.25
C LYS A 37 19.80 -10.37 -5.78
N THR A 38 20.86 -9.86 -5.15
CA THR A 38 21.13 -10.09 -3.74
C THR A 38 20.75 -8.85 -2.95
N TYR A 39 19.90 -9.05 -1.93
CA TYR A 39 19.42 -7.96 -1.10
C TYR A 39 19.72 -8.31 0.35
N GLY A 40 20.44 -7.46 1.06
CA GLY A 40 20.67 -7.63 2.49
C GLY A 40 19.39 -7.47 3.34
N CYS A 41 18.27 -7.10 2.70
CA CYS A 41 16.94 -7.15 3.29
C CYS A 41 16.48 -8.60 3.21
N LYS A 42 16.46 -9.30 4.35
CA LYS A 42 15.96 -10.69 4.46
C LYS A 42 14.51 -10.88 3.97
N GLU A 43 13.81 -9.78 3.68
CA GLU A 43 12.51 -9.79 3.00
C GLU A 43 12.56 -10.51 1.65
N PHE A 44 13.66 -10.36 0.88
CA PHE A 44 13.79 -11.07 -0.39
C PHE A 44 13.97 -12.57 -0.19
N ASP A 45 14.75 -12.99 0.81
CA ASP A 45 14.95 -14.42 1.10
C ASP A 45 13.63 -15.12 1.41
N TYR A 46 12.70 -14.41 2.05
CA TYR A 46 11.41 -14.96 2.46
C TYR A 46 10.34 -14.88 1.35
N PHE A 47 10.13 -13.69 0.78
CA PHE A 47 9.05 -13.45 -0.18
C PHE A 47 9.48 -13.61 -1.63
N GLN A 48 10.78 -13.65 -1.92
CA GLN A 48 11.33 -13.64 -3.28
C GLN A 48 10.81 -12.48 -4.15
N LEU A 49 10.40 -11.39 -3.50
CA LEU A 49 9.93 -10.14 -4.09
C LEU A 49 10.91 -9.01 -3.76
N PRO A 50 11.12 -8.05 -4.67
CA PRO A 50 12.01 -6.93 -4.41
C PRO A 50 11.51 -6.12 -3.21
N CYS A 51 12.35 -5.96 -2.18
CA CYS A 51 12.01 -5.06 -1.08
C CYS A 51 11.97 -3.60 -1.54
N TYR A 52 11.40 -2.70 -0.75
CA TYR A 52 11.30 -1.28 -1.13
C TYR A 52 12.65 -0.64 -1.50
N HIS A 53 13.75 -1.06 -0.89
CA HIS A 53 15.10 -0.62 -1.27
C HIS A 53 15.45 -1.05 -2.70
N ALA A 54 15.15 -2.30 -3.05
CA ALA A 54 15.38 -2.83 -4.38
C ALA A 54 14.55 -2.08 -5.43
N ILE A 55 13.28 -1.81 -5.12
CA ILE A 55 12.38 -1.03 -5.97
C ILE A 55 12.95 0.36 -6.22
N ALA A 56 13.33 1.08 -5.17
CA ALA A 56 13.83 2.44 -5.35
C ALA A 56 15.23 2.48 -5.99
N ALA A 57 16.07 1.44 -5.83
CA ALA A 57 17.31 1.29 -6.60
C ALA A 57 17.03 0.99 -8.10
N ALA A 58 16.01 0.19 -8.40
CA ALA A 58 15.57 -0.07 -9.77
C ALA A 58 15.08 1.22 -10.44
N ILE A 59 14.25 2.00 -9.74
CA ILE A 59 13.78 3.32 -10.19
C ILE A 59 14.97 4.24 -10.46
N TYR A 60 15.93 4.30 -9.53
CA TYR A 60 17.15 5.12 -9.69
C TYR A 60 17.96 4.74 -10.94
N ARG A 61 18.02 3.44 -11.28
CA ARG A 61 18.72 2.94 -12.48
C ARG A 61 17.84 2.87 -13.74
N ASN A 62 16.59 3.32 -13.67
CA ASN A 62 15.61 3.15 -14.73
C ASN A 62 15.49 1.68 -15.22
N VAL A 63 15.59 0.75 -14.27
CA VAL A 63 15.42 -0.68 -14.50
C VAL A 63 14.00 -1.06 -14.15
N ASN A 64 13.37 -1.86 -15.01
CA ASN A 64 12.04 -2.40 -14.73
C ASN A 64 12.07 -3.26 -13.46
N MET A 65 11.38 -2.81 -12.40
CA MET A 65 11.34 -3.51 -11.10
C MET A 65 10.79 -4.95 -11.20
N TYR A 66 9.93 -5.27 -12.17
CA TYR A 66 9.34 -6.59 -12.30
C TYR A 66 10.37 -7.67 -12.65
N ILE A 67 11.50 -7.30 -13.29
CA ILE A 67 12.57 -8.27 -13.61
C ILE A 67 13.33 -8.72 -12.35
N LEU A 68 13.17 -7.99 -11.24
CA LEU A 68 13.77 -8.31 -9.95
C LEU A 68 12.95 -9.35 -9.17
N CYS A 69 11.69 -9.56 -9.53
CA CYS A 69 10.85 -10.58 -8.93
C CYS A 69 11.34 -11.99 -9.29
N SER A 70 11.12 -12.95 -8.39
CA SER A 70 11.34 -14.36 -8.69
C SER A 70 10.43 -14.87 -9.81
N PRO A 71 10.89 -15.84 -10.63
CA PRO A 71 10.06 -16.53 -11.62
C PRO A 71 8.78 -17.15 -11.06
N ALA A 72 8.73 -17.40 -9.73
CA ALA A 72 7.55 -17.90 -9.04
C ALA A 72 6.31 -17.00 -9.24
N TYR A 73 6.51 -15.71 -9.47
CA TYR A 73 5.43 -14.72 -9.64
C TYR A 73 5.09 -14.44 -11.10
N THR A 74 5.52 -15.28 -12.04
CA THR A 74 5.12 -15.14 -13.45
C THR A 74 3.74 -15.76 -13.70
N LEU A 75 3.02 -15.20 -14.66
CA LEU A 75 1.73 -15.73 -15.10
C LEU A 75 1.86 -17.18 -15.59
N GLN A 76 2.97 -17.53 -16.24
CA GLN A 76 3.22 -18.91 -16.67
C GLN A 76 3.34 -19.86 -15.48
N THR A 77 4.07 -19.47 -14.42
CA THR A 77 4.17 -20.28 -13.20
C THR A 77 2.81 -20.43 -12.53
N LEU A 78 2.01 -19.36 -12.49
CA LEU A 78 0.64 -19.43 -11.97
C LEU A 78 -0.21 -20.43 -12.77
N ILE A 79 -0.22 -20.34 -14.10
CA ILE A 79 -0.95 -21.29 -14.96
C ILE A 79 -0.47 -22.71 -14.68
N ASN A 80 0.85 -22.93 -14.64
CA ASN A 80 1.42 -24.25 -14.42
C ASN A 80 1.08 -24.82 -13.03
N ALA A 81 0.96 -23.97 -12.01
CA ALA A 81 0.57 -24.41 -10.66
C ALA A 81 -0.90 -24.89 -10.59
N TYR A 82 -1.75 -24.41 -11.50
CA TYR A 82 -3.17 -24.75 -11.58
C TYR A 82 -3.54 -25.52 -12.86
N VAL A 83 -2.55 -26.00 -13.62
CA VAL A 83 -2.80 -26.75 -14.86
C VAL A 83 -3.35 -28.13 -14.57
N GLU A 84 -3.02 -28.67 -13.39
CA GLU A 84 -3.56 -29.93 -12.94
C GLU A 84 -5.06 -29.76 -12.68
N PRO A 85 -5.91 -30.64 -13.25
CA PRO A 85 -7.34 -30.54 -13.03
C PRO A 85 -7.61 -30.70 -11.54
N VAL A 86 -8.41 -29.79 -11.00
CA VAL A 86 -9.11 -30.07 -9.74
C VAL A 86 -10.03 -31.24 -10.06
N CYS A 87 -9.61 -32.45 -9.66
CA CYS A 87 -10.47 -33.62 -9.78
C CYS A 87 -11.77 -33.28 -9.02
N PRO A 88 -12.94 -33.29 -9.70
CA PRO A 88 -14.18 -33.16 -8.98
C PRO A 88 -14.20 -34.28 -7.93
N LEU A 89 -14.65 -33.95 -6.73
CA LEU A 89 -15.01 -35.00 -5.79
C LEU A 89 -16.03 -35.89 -6.51
N GLY A 90 -15.85 -37.21 -6.40
CA GLY A 90 -16.84 -38.16 -6.93
C GLY A 90 -18.21 -37.94 -6.29
N ASP A 91 -19.22 -38.61 -6.81
CA ASP A 91 -20.55 -38.57 -6.19
C ASP A 91 -20.44 -39.03 -4.71
N GLU A 92 -21.22 -38.39 -3.83
CA GLU A 92 -21.19 -38.67 -2.39
C GLU A 92 -21.47 -40.15 -2.08
N GLU A 93 -22.28 -40.79 -2.94
CA GLU A 93 -22.60 -42.23 -2.89
C GLU A 93 -21.37 -43.14 -3.08
N ASP A 94 -20.33 -42.65 -3.76
CA ASP A 94 -19.08 -43.39 -4.01
C ASP A 94 -18.03 -43.15 -2.91
N TRP A 95 -18.32 -42.34 -1.90
CA TRP A 95 -17.35 -42.00 -0.87
C TRP A 95 -17.19 -43.16 0.13
N ILE A 96 -15.95 -43.61 0.32
CA ILE A 96 -15.61 -44.59 1.35
C ILE A 96 -15.52 -43.84 2.69
N LEU A 97 -16.58 -43.94 3.50
CA LEU A 97 -16.64 -43.35 4.83
C LEU A 97 -16.04 -44.32 5.88
N PRO A 98 -15.29 -43.82 6.88
CA PRO A 98 -14.86 -44.61 8.02
C PRO A 98 -16.02 -45.19 8.85
N ASP A 99 -15.80 -46.31 9.55
CA ASP A 99 -16.82 -46.95 10.41
C ASP A 99 -17.32 -46.04 11.55
N ASP A 100 -16.51 -45.06 11.97
CA ASP A 100 -16.81 -44.08 13.01
C ASP A 100 -17.39 -42.76 12.47
N PHE A 101 -17.75 -42.71 11.19
CA PHE A 101 -18.37 -41.52 10.59
C PHE A 101 -19.74 -41.25 11.22
N VAL A 102 -19.92 -40.03 11.71
CA VAL A 102 -21.20 -39.54 12.23
C VAL A 102 -21.64 -38.38 11.35
N ASP A 103 -22.81 -38.50 10.74
CA ASP A 103 -23.44 -37.42 10.00
C ASP A 103 -23.79 -36.27 10.97
N LEU A 104 -22.93 -35.25 10.97
CA LEU A 104 -23.08 -34.06 11.80
C LEU A 104 -23.58 -32.91 10.94
N LYS A 105 -24.84 -32.52 11.16
CA LYS A 105 -25.39 -31.30 10.59
C LYS A 105 -24.65 -30.07 11.14
N VAL A 106 -23.72 -29.52 10.36
CA VAL A 106 -23.03 -28.26 10.69
C VAL A 106 -23.93 -27.10 10.30
N GLU A 107 -24.44 -26.37 11.30
CA GLU A 107 -25.15 -25.12 11.02
C GLU A 107 -24.14 -24.02 10.62
N PRO A 108 -24.50 -23.14 9.65
CA PRO A 108 -23.66 -22.01 9.32
C PRO A 108 -23.42 -21.16 10.56
N PRO A 109 -22.24 -20.50 10.68
CA PRO A 109 -22.00 -19.56 11.77
C PRO A 109 -23.14 -18.55 11.84
N LYS A 110 -23.62 -18.26 13.05
CA LYS A 110 -24.62 -17.20 13.26
C LYS A 110 -24.03 -15.89 12.76
N TYR A 111 -24.50 -15.46 11.59
CA TYR A 111 -24.10 -14.18 11.02
C TYR A 111 -24.81 -13.07 11.79
N PHE A 112 -24.05 -12.32 12.57
CA PHE A 112 -24.50 -11.03 13.05
C PHE A 112 -24.21 -10.02 11.95
N LEU A 113 -25.24 -9.33 11.46
CA LEU A 113 -25.03 -8.09 10.75
C LEU A 113 -24.26 -7.18 11.70
N HIS A 114 -22.96 -7.02 11.49
CA HIS A 114 -22.26 -5.89 12.06
C HIS A 114 -23.02 -4.67 11.56
N VAL A 115 -23.66 -3.93 12.47
CA VAL A 115 -24.20 -2.60 12.17
C VAL A 115 -23.05 -1.90 11.45
N GLY A 116 -23.25 -1.63 10.16
CA GLY A 116 -22.18 -1.16 9.30
C GLY A 116 -21.47 0.01 9.95
N ARG A 117 -20.22 0.25 9.56
CA ARG A 117 -19.53 1.49 9.94
C ARG A 117 -20.51 2.63 9.73
N HIS A 118 -20.87 3.35 10.80
CA HIS A 118 -21.63 4.60 10.70
C HIS A 118 -21.01 5.33 9.51
N PRO A 119 -21.77 5.70 8.47
CA PRO A 119 -21.18 6.37 7.33
C PRO A 119 -20.40 7.53 7.93
N ASN A 120 -19.07 7.45 7.85
CA ASN A 120 -18.22 8.58 8.16
C ASN A 120 -18.78 9.66 7.25
N CYS A 121 -19.54 10.57 7.82
CA CYS A 121 -20.23 11.58 7.06
C CYS A 121 -19.12 12.45 6.46
N MET A 122 -18.76 12.13 5.22
CA MET A 122 -17.67 12.71 4.44
C MET A 122 -18.10 14.05 3.83
N ASN A 123 -19.31 14.50 4.15
CA ASN A 123 -19.90 15.70 3.61
C ASN A 123 -19.96 16.73 4.74
N SER A 124 -19.66 17.98 4.40
CA SER A 124 -19.61 19.15 5.28
C SER A 124 -20.90 19.52 6.03
N ILE A 125 -21.90 18.63 6.06
CA ILE A 125 -23.21 18.83 6.70
C ILE A 125 -23.16 18.43 8.19
N CYS A 126 -22.30 17.48 8.57
CA CYS A 126 -22.15 16.97 9.94
C CYS A 126 -21.08 17.68 10.77
N TRP A 127 -20.17 18.44 10.14
CA TRP A 127 -19.32 19.39 10.84
C TRP A 127 -20.01 20.75 10.82
N GLY A 128 -20.59 21.13 11.96
CA GLY A 128 -21.24 22.41 12.14
C GLY A 128 -20.38 23.58 11.65
N ASN A 129 -21.07 24.52 11.01
CA ASN A 129 -20.62 25.84 10.56
C ASN A 129 -19.45 25.83 9.55
N ARG A 130 -19.76 26.09 8.27
CA ARG A 130 -18.77 26.60 7.31
C ARG A 130 -18.05 27.77 7.99
N GLN A 131 -16.74 27.65 8.22
CA GLN A 131 -15.94 28.80 8.64
C GLN A 131 -16.07 29.85 7.54
N VAL A 132 -16.81 30.91 7.83
CA VAL A 132 -16.88 32.08 6.95
C VAL A 132 -15.53 32.76 7.07
N HIS A 133 -14.77 32.74 5.99
CA HIS A 133 -13.47 33.40 5.93
C HIS A 133 -13.64 34.85 5.49
N ASN A 134 -13.02 35.76 6.23
CA ASN A 134 -12.98 37.18 5.90
C ASN A 134 -11.88 37.44 4.86
N CYS A 135 -12.06 38.45 4.02
CA CYS A 135 -11.06 38.90 3.08
C CYS A 135 -9.82 39.42 3.81
N ASP A 136 -8.65 38.81 3.60
CA ASP A 136 -7.39 39.23 4.24
C ASP A 136 -7.00 40.70 3.94
N ARG A 137 -7.55 41.29 2.87
CA ARG A 137 -7.23 42.67 2.47
C ARG A 137 -8.14 43.73 3.14
N CYS A 138 -9.45 43.47 3.24
CA CYS A 138 -10.43 44.44 3.73
C CYS A 138 -11.26 43.98 4.93
N GLY A 139 -11.18 42.70 5.30
CA GLY A 139 -11.90 42.10 6.43
C GLY A 139 -13.35 41.71 6.15
N ASN A 140 -13.90 41.95 4.96
CA ASN A 140 -15.29 41.64 4.62
C ASN A 140 -15.50 40.16 4.23
N MET A 141 -16.68 39.61 4.53
CA MET A 141 -17.01 38.19 4.36
C MET A 141 -17.59 37.82 2.98
N GLU A 142 -17.88 38.81 2.13
CA GLU A 142 -18.57 38.58 0.84
C GLU A 142 -17.64 38.04 -0.26
N HIS A 143 -16.33 38.29 -0.14
CA HIS A 143 -15.36 37.99 -1.19
C HIS A 143 -14.01 37.61 -0.61
N ASN A 144 -13.13 37.03 -1.42
CA ASN A 144 -11.78 36.65 -1.01
C ASN A 144 -10.75 37.71 -1.43
N GLY A 145 -9.52 37.62 -0.88
CA GLY A 145 -8.46 38.60 -1.17
C GLY A 145 -8.09 38.77 -2.65
N LYS A 146 -8.41 37.79 -3.51
CA LYS A 146 -8.13 37.84 -4.95
C LYS A 146 -9.16 38.66 -5.72
N THR A 147 -10.43 38.65 -5.29
CA THR A 147 -11.52 39.42 -5.90
C THR A 147 -11.77 40.76 -5.21
N CYS A 148 -10.98 41.07 -4.16
CA CYS A 148 -11.07 42.33 -3.44
C CYS A 148 -10.65 43.52 -4.31
N ARG A 149 -11.54 44.53 -4.42
CA ARG A 149 -11.30 45.78 -5.15
C ARG A 149 -10.62 46.88 -4.32
N GLN A 150 -10.34 46.63 -3.03
CA GLN A 150 -9.62 47.57 -2.18
C GLN A 150 -8.11 47.55 -2.50
N PRO A 151 -7.40 48.68 -2.38
CA PRO A 151 -5.95 48.72 -2.54
C PRO A 151 -5.26 47.86 -1.47
N LEU A 152 -4.07 47.34 -1.77
CA LEU A 152 -3.27 46.63 -0.78
C LEU A 152 -2.90 47.61 0.32
N ARG A 153 -3.14 47.24 1.58
CA ARG A 153 -2.65 48.03 2.72
C ARG A 153 -1.12 47.98 2.69
N THR A 154 -0.49 49.03 2.21
CA THR A 154 0.93 49.28 2.44
C THR A 154 1.09 49.64 3.92
N ILE A 155 1.99 48.95 4.60
CA ILE A 155 2.38 49.27 5.97
C ILE A 155 3.38 50.42 5.85
N ASP A 156 3.05 51.58 6.44
CA ASP A 156 4.01 52.66 6.72
C ASP A 156 4.85 52.32 7.96
#